data_AF-A0A662PX91-F1
#
_entry.id   AF-A0A662PX91-F1
#
_cell.length_a   1.000
_cell.length_b   1.000
_cell.length_c   1.000
_cell.angle_alpha   90.00
_cell.angle_beta   90.00
_cell.angle_gamma   90.00
#
_symmetry.space_group_name_H-M   'P 1'
#
loop_
_entity.id
_entity.type
_entity.pdbx_description
1 polymer ?
#
loop_
_entity_poly.entity_id
_entity_poly.type
_entity_poly.pdbx_seq_one_letter_code
_entity_poly.pdbx_strand_id
1 'polypeptide(L)'
;MFPEDSALPSKRESEILEVIRKHTAYELAEKYLLDINRFLSILFRVLDCGVLSAKIYILMFMNRREWTCMELARELRRNRTNIYKALQRLKRRGFVIRVSRTKWRVKL
;
A
#
# COMPACT_ATOMS: atom_id res chain seq x y z
N MET A 1 17.90 32.26 22.90
CA MET A 1 16.90 32.76 21.94
C MET A 1 17.18 32.01 20.63
N PHE A 2 16.42 30.95 20.35
CA PHE A 2 16.60 30.19 19.11
C PHE A 2 15.80 30.88 18.01
N PRO A 3 16.35 31.08 16.81
CA PRO A 3 15.61 31.70 15.72
C PRO A 3 14.49 30.73 15.29
N GLU A 4 13.25 31.21 15.33
CA GLU A 4 12.11 30.52 14.72
C GLU A 4 12.21 30.67 13.20
N ASP A 5 12.88 29.72 12.55
CA ASP A 5 12.72 29.49 11.11
C ASP A 5 11.28 28.98 10.87
N SER A 6 10.34 29.91 10.78
CA SER A 6 8.95 29.65 10.39
C SER A 6 8.83 29.49 8.87
N ALA A 7 9.50 28.48 8.32
CA ALA A 7 9.16 27.99 7.00
C ALA A 7 7.73 27.42 7.08
N LEU A 8 6.82 27.96 6.26
CA LEU A 8 5.45 27.45 6.15
C LEU A 8 5.52 25.93 5.90
N PRO A 9 4.85 25.10 6.73
CA PRO A 9 4.90 23.67 6.56
C PRO A 9 4.42 23.32 5.16
N SER A 10 5.16 22.46 4.48
CA SER A 10 4.75 21.92 3.19
C SER A 10 3.33 21.35 3.30
N LYS A 11 2.61 21.28 2.18
CA LYS A 11 1.25 20.69 2.16
C LYS A 11 1.20 19.34 2.87
N ARG A 12 2.24 18.52 2.69
CA ARG A 12 2.40 17.22 3.34
C ARG A 12 2.59 17.33 4.85
N GLU A 13 3.40 18.27 5.34
CA GLU A 13 3.59 18.49 6.77
C GLU A 13 2.32 19.00 7.45
N SER A 14 1.58 19.89 6.77
CA SER A 14 0.28 20.36 7.25
C SER A 14 -0.73 19.21 7.39
N GLU A 15 -0.81 18.33 6.39
CA GLU A 15 -1.65 17.12 6.42
C GLU A 15 -1.23 16.15 7.55
N ILE A 16 0.07 15.95 7.76
CA ILE A 16 0.60 15.09 8.84
C ILE A 16 0.27 15.69 10.22
N LEU A 17 0.49 16.99 10.40
CA LEU A 17 0.18 17.69 11.65
C LEU A 17 -1.31 17.64 11.97
N GLU A 18 -2.17 17.74 10.96
CA GLU A 18 -3.61 17.61 11.13
C GLU A 18 -4.01 16.22 11.62
N VAL A 19 -3.41 15.16 11.07
CA VAL A 19 -3.65 13.78 11.51
C VAL A 19 -3.17 13.55 12.94
N ILE A 20 -1.99 14.03 13.31
CA ILE A 20 -1.43 13.90 14.66
C ILE A 20 -2.25 14.69 15.69
N ARG A 21 -2.83 15.84 15.30
CA ARG A 21 -3.73 16.62 16.17
C ARG A 21 -5.09 15.96 16.38
N LYS A 22 -5.56 15.19 15.39
CA LYS A 22 -6.87 14.53 15.42
C LYS A 22 -6.87 13.16 16.08
N HIS A 23 -5.72 12.52 16.18
CA HIS A 23 -5.61 11.16 16.68
C HIS A 23 -4.49 11.03 17.71
N THR A 24 -4.77 10.30 18.79
CA THR A 24 -3.73 9.95 19.75
C THR A 24 -2.72 8.98 19.12
N ALA A 25 -1.50 8.98 19.65
CA ALA A 25 -0.50 7.98 19.25
C ALA A 25 -1.01 6.54 19.45
N TYR A 26 -1.85 6.30 20.47
CA TYR A 26 -2.51 5.01 20.70
C TYR A 26 -3.52 4.67 19.61
N GLU A 27 -4.41 5.59 19.21
CA GLU A 27 -5.38 5.35 18.14
C GLU A 27 -4.71 5.12 16.78
N LEU A 28 -3.62 5.85 16.52
CA LEU A 28 -2.79 5.62 15.33
C LEU A 28 -2.14 4.25 15.42
N ALA A 29 -1.50 3.92 16.55
CA ALA A 29 -0.88 2.62 16.76
C ALA A 29 -1.89 1.49 16.63
N GLU A 30 -3.05 1.57 17.27
CA GLU A 30 -4.13 0.59 17.18
C GLU A 30 -4.65 0.47 15.74
N LYS A 31 -4.87 1.58 15.04
CA LYS A 31 -5.30 1.58 13.63
C LYS A 31 -4.26 0.95 12.70
N TYR A 32 -2.97 1.18 12.93
CA TYR A 32 -1.88 0.62 12.12
C TYR A 32 -1.47 -0.81 12.55
N LEU A 33 -1.60 -1.15 13.83
CA LEU A 33 -1.28 -2.47 14.41
C LEU A 33 -2.43 -3.46 14.24
N LEU A 34 -3.70 -3.06 14.39
CA LEU A 34 -4.85 -3.94 14.07
C LEU A 34 -4.84 -4.32 12.59
N ASP A 35 -4.41 -3.38 11.72
CA ASP A 35 -4.21 -3.67 10.31
C ASP A 35 -3.09 -4.70 10.08
N ILE A 36 -2.11 -4.83 11.00
CA ILE A 36 -1.00 -5.79 10.83
C ILE A 36 -1.47 -7.24 10.96
N ASN A 37 -2.34 -7.54 11.92
CA ASN A 37 -2.87 -8.89 12.09
C ASN A 37 -3.76 -9.29 10.92
N ARG A 38 -4.61 -8.36 10.49
CA ARG A 38 -5.45 -8.54 9.29
C ARG A 38 -4.59 -8.71 8.04
N PHE A 39 -3.56 -7.89 7.89
CA PHE A 39 -2.60 -7.97 6.81
C PHE A 39 -1.88 -9.31 6.78
N LEU A 40 -1.35 -9.78 7.92
CA LEU A 40 -0.65 -11.06 8.01
C LEU A 40 -1.58 -12.24 7.67
N SER A 41 -2.81 -12.23 8.19
CA SER A 41 -3.84 -13.23 7.85
C SER A 41 -4.12 -13.28 6.35
N ILE A 42 -4.24 -12.12 5.68
CA ILE A 42 -4.42 -12.06 4.24
C ILE A 42 -3.14 -12.47 3.51
N LEU A 43 -1.97 -12.05 3.98
CA LEU A 43 -0.68 -12.31 3.37
C LEU A 43 -0.39 -13.82 3.30
N PHE A 44 -0.72 -14.58 4.36
CA PHE A 44 -0.61 -16.04 4.32
C PHE A 44 -1.43 -16.65 3.19
N ARG A 45 -2.67 -16.19 3.00
CA ARG A 45 -3.52 -16.65 1.88
C ARG A 45 -3.02 -16.17 0.51
N VAL A 46 -2.35 -15.03 0.47
CA VAL A 46 -1.72 -14.53 -0.75
C VAL A 46 -0.46 -15.33 -1.10
N LEU A 47 0.28 -15.84 -0.10
CA LEU A 47 1.46 -16.67 -0.32
C LEU A 47 1.11 -17.95 -1.10
N ASP A 48 -0.11 -18.49 -0.95
CA ASP A 48 -0.63 -19.60 -1.77
C ASP A 48 -0.71 -19.27 -3.27
N CYS A 49 -0.70 -17.98 -3.64
CA CYS A 49 -0.63 -17.53 -5.02
C CYS A 49 0.81 -17.47 -5.56
N GLY A 50 1.81 -17.68 -4.71
CA GLY A 50 3.23 -17.66 -4.99
C GLY A 50 3.93 -16.36 -4.56
N VAL A 51 5.26 -16.45 -4.38
CA VAL A 51 6.11 -15.39 -3.82
C VAL A 51 5.99 -14.05 -4.56
N LEU A 52 5.89 -14.06 -5.89
CA LEU A 52 5.72 -12.82 -6.65
C LEU A 52 4.38 -12.13 -6.34
N SER A 53 3.30 -12.90 -6.20
CA SER A 53 1.98 -12.37 -5.85
C SER A 53 2.00 -11.76 -4.44
N ALA A 54 2.68 -12.39 -3.49
CA ALA A 54 2.90 -11.83 -2.16
C ALA A 54 3.68 -10.52 -2.21
N LYS A 55 4.81 -10.46 -2.92
CA LYS A 55 5.59 -9.22 -3.08
C LYS A 55 4.78 -8.06 -3.66
N ILE A 56 3.96 -8.35 -4.68
CA ILE A 56 3.05 -7.36 -5.26
C ILE A 56 2.01 -6.90 -4.24
N TYR A 57 1.36 -7.82 -3.53
CA TYR A 57 0.35 -7.50 -2.53
C TYR A 57 0.91 -6.64 -1.40
N ILE A 58 2.07 -7.01 -0.85
CA ILE A 58 2.76 -6.24 0.20
C ILE A 58 3.01 -4.80 -0.27
N LEU A 59 3.62 -4.64 -1.45
CA LEU A 59 3.94 -3.32 -2.00
C LEU A 59 2.67 -2.48 -2.19
N MET A 60 1.61 -3.06 -2.75
CA MET A 60 0.35 -2.36 -2.99
C MET A 60 -0.39 -2.04 -1.67
N PHE A 61 -0.33 -2.93 -0.67
CA PHE A 61 -0.97 -2.75 0.63
C PHE A 61 -0.31 -1.62 1.42
N MET A 62 1.03 -1.59 1.45
CA MET A 62 1.80 -0.54 2.13
C MET A 62 1.55 0.85 1.53
N ASN A 63 1.30 0.93 0.22
CA ASN A 63 1.22 2.21 -0.48
C ASN A 63 -0.21 2.65 -0.86
N ARG A 64 -1.25 1.90 -0.48
CA ARG A 64 -2.71 2.17 -0.61
C ARG A 64 -3.20 3.03 -1.79
N ARG A 65 -2.51 2.99 -2.92
CA ARG A 65 -2.78 3.75 -4.13
C ARG A 65 -3.08 2.83 -5.30
N GLU A 66 -3.45 3.44 -6.41
CA GLU A 66 -3.58 2.73 -7.68
C GLU A 66 -2.22 2.48 -8.31
N TRP A 67 -2.08 1.32 -8.95
CA TRP A 67 -0.86 0.87 -9.60
C TRP A 67 -1.13 0.41 -11.02
N THR A 68 -0.24 0.76 -11.92
CA THR A 68 -0.11 0.13 -13.24
C THR A 68 0.85 -1.05 -13.19
N CYS A 69 0.74 -1.97 -14.15
CA CYS A 69 1.71 -3.06 -14.26
C CYS A 69 3.14 -2.57 -14.53
N MET A 70 3.31 -1.39 -15.14
CA MET A 70 4.62 -0.83 -15.44
C MET A 70 5.31 -0.28 -14.18
N GLU A 71 4.56 0.43 -13.33
CA GLU A 71 5.09 0.89 -12.04
C GLU A 71 5.51 -0.29 -11.16
N LEU A 72 4.65 -1.31 -11.02
CA LEU A 72 4.96 -2.51 -10.26
C LEU A 72 6.17 -3.28 -10.83
N ALA A 73 6.30 -3.34 -12.15
CA ALA A 73 7.44 -3.96 -12.81
C ALA A 73 8.76 -3.24 -12.49
N ARG A 74 8.72 -1.90 -12.48
CA ARG A 74 9.88 -1.06 -12.13
C ARG A 74 10.27 -1.25 -10.67
N GLU A 75 9.31 -1.12 -9.75
CA GLU A 75 9.57 -1.25 -8.31
C GLU A 75 10.09 -2.63 -7.92
N LEU A 76 9.50 -3.69 -8.48
CA LEU A 76 9.90 -5.06 -8.14
C LEU A 76 11.05 -5.59 -9.00
N ARG A 77 11.55 -4.79 -9.96
CA ARG A 77 12.55 -5.19 -10.97
C ARG A 77 12.18 -6.51 -11.65
N ARG A 78 10.92 -6.62 -12.09
CA ARG A 78 10.36 -7.82 -12.73
C ARG A 78 9.76 -7.50 -14.08
N ASN A 79 9.66 -8.53 -14.93
CA ASN A 79 9.01 -8.42 -16.23
C ASN A 79 7.51 -8.08 -16.09
N ARG A 80 7.03 -7.11 -16.86
CA ARG A 80 5.64 -6.64 -16.88
C ARG A 80 4.61 -7.75 -17.10
N THR A 81 4.92 -8.75 -17.94
CA THR A 81 4.04 -9.89 -18.20
C THR A 81 3.88 -10.76 -16.95
N ASN A 82 4.95 -10.96 -16.18
CA ASN A 82 4.89 -11.70 -14.92
C ASN A 82 4.08 -10.96 -13.86
N ILE A 83 4.22 -9.63 -13.80
CA ILE A 83 3.38 -8.78 -12.95
C ILE A 83 1.91 -8.93 -13.33
N TYR A 84 1.57 -8.82 -14.62
CA TYR A 84 0.19 -8.96 -15.08
C TYR A 84 -0.40 -10.34 -14.74
N LYS A 85 0.35 -11.42 -14.99
CA LYS A 85 -0.07 -12.79 -14.62
C LYS A 85 -0.28 -12.94 -13.11
N ALA A 86 0.58 -12.33 -12.29
CA ALA A 86 0.43 -12.34 -10.83
C ALA A 86 -0.77 -11.53 -10.35
N LEU A 87 -1.02 -10.34 -10.91
CA LEU A 87 -2.22 -9.54 -10.63
C LEU A 87 -3.51 -10.26 -11.03
N GLN A 88 -3.51 -10.99 -12.14
CA GLN A 88 -4.66 -11.82 -12.54
C GLN A 88 -4.92 -12.97 -11.56
N ARG A 89 -3.88 -13.58 -10.97
CA ARG A 89 -4.05 -14.57 -9.89
C ARG A 89 -4.65 -13.94 -8.64
N LEU A 90 -4.08 -12.80 -8.21
CA LEU A 90 -4.57 -12.04 -7.05
C LEU A 90 -6.02 -11.59 -7.22
N LYS A 91 -6.40 -11.14 -8.43
CA LYS A 91 -7.76 -10.72 -8.76
C LYS A 91 -8.74 -11.88 -8.68
N ARG A 92 -8.40 -13.02 -9.26
CA ARG A 92 -9.23 -14.23 -9.20
C ARG A 92 -9.50 -14.69 -7.77
N ARG A 93 -8.53 -14.47 -6.87
CA ARG A 93 -8.66 -14.77 -5.44
C ARG A 93 -9.28 -13.64 -4.60
N GLY A 94 -9.59 -12.50 -5.24
CA GLY A 94 -10.27 -11.36 -4.60
C GLY A 94 -9.36 -10.42 -3.80
N PHE A 95 -8.03 -10.55 -3.87
CA PHE A 95 -7.10 -9.70 -3.09
C PHE A 95 -6.84 -8.33 -3.73
N VAL A 96 -7.00 -8.24 -5.05
CA VAL A 96 -6.87 -6.98 -5.80
C VAL A 96 -8.04 -6.84 -6.76
N ILE A 97 -8.36 -5.59 -7.11
CA ILE A 97 -9.34 -5.27 -8.15
C ILE A 97 -8.68 -4.46 -9.24
N ARG A 98 -9.25 -4.57 -10.45
CA ARG A 98 -8.87 -3.77 -11.60
C ARG A 98 -9.83 -2.58 -11.66
N VAL A 99 -9.30 -1.38 -11.44
CA VAL A 99 -10.09 -0.14 -11.38
C VAL A 99 -10.32 0.42 -12.79
N SER A 100 -9.34 0.25 -13.68
CA SER A 100 -9.44 0.66 -15.08
C SER A 100 -8.69 -0.30 -16.00
N ARG A 101 -8.66 -0.01 -17.30
CA ARG A 101 -7.91 -0.83 -18.27
C ARG A 101 -6.44 -1.00 -17.88
N THR A 102 -5.82 -0.07 -17.17
CA THR A 102 -4.40 -0.15 -16.80
C THR A 102 -4.14 -0.19 -15.31
N LYS A 103 -5.11 0.23 -14.48
CA LYS A 103 -4.92 0.45 -13.06
C LYS A 103 -5.52 -0.66 -12.17
N TRP A 104 -4.82 -0.93 -11.08
CA TRP A 104 -5.11 -1.96 -10.08
C TRP A 104 -5.01 -1.37 -8.68
N ARG A 105 -5.81 -1.89 -7.74
CA ARG A 105 -5.68 -1.56 -6.30
C ARG A 105 -5.92 -2.79 -5.43
N VAL A 106 -5.43 -2.76 -4.19
CA VAL A 106 -5.79 -3.76 -3.19
C VAL A 106 -7.28 -3.66 -2.86
N LYS A 107 -7.92 -4.81 -2.69
CA LYS A 107 -9.27 -4.91 -2.13
C LYS A 107 -9.13 -5.06 -0.61
N LEU A 108 -9.59 -4.05 0.14
CA LEU A 108 -9.66 -4.08 1.60
C LEU A 108 -11.07 -4.52 2.04
#